data_AF-A0A7W1AJI5-F1
#
_entry.id   AF-A0A7W1AJI5-F1
#
_cell.length_a   1.000
_cell.length_b   1.000
_cell.length_c   1.000
_cell.angle_alpha   90.00
_cell.angle_beta   90.00
_cell.angle_gamma   90.00
#
_symmetry.space_group_name_H-M   'P 1'
#
loop_
_entity.id
_entity.type
_entity.pdbx_description
1 polymer ?
#
loop_
_entity_poly.entity_id
_entity_poly.type
_entity_poly.pdbx_seq_one_letter_code
_entity_poly.pdbx_strand_id
1 'polypeptide(L)' 'MCYAATGPGKRLRPAIVIAAAEACGGTRAAALPAACAIEMLHAYTLVHD' A
#
# COMPACT_ATOMS: atom_id res chain seq x y z
N MET A 1 -1.42 -7.48 13.09
CA MET A 1 -0.78 -6.68 12.02
C MET A 1 -1.08 -5.18 12.11
N CYS A 2 -2.20 -4.74 12.70
CA CYS A 2 -2.54 -3.30 12.81
C CYS A 2 -1.39 -2.42 13.30
N TYR A 3 -0.71 -2.78 14.40
CA TYR A 3 0.43 -2.00 14.92
C TYR A 3 1.53 -1.76 13.86
N ALA A 4 1.98 -2.81 13.18
CA ALA A 4 3.02 -2.71 12.14
C ALA A 4 2.52 -1.97 10.89
N ALA A 5 1.27 -2.23 10.47
CA ALA A 5 0.72 -1.66 9.25
C ALA A 5 0.33 -0.18 9.40
N THR A 6 -0.15 0.27 10.57
CA THR A 6 -0.63 1.65 10.81
C THR A 6 0.40 2.54 11.49
N GLY A 7 1.60 2.03 11.79
CA GLY A 7 2.72 2.80 12.31
C GLY A 7 3.24 3.88 11.35
N PRO A 8 4.25 4.66 11.74
CA PRO A 8 4.85 5.66 10.86
C PRO A 8 5.47 4.99 9.63
N GLY A 9 5.33 5.63 8.46
CA GLY A 9 5.87 5.11 7.20
C GLY A 9 5.63 6.08 6.05
N LYS A 10 6.50 6.07 5.04
CA LYS A 10 6.41 6.98 3.89
C LYS A 10 5.25 6.64 2.93
N ARG A 11 4.68 5.44 3.04
CA ARG A 11 3.57 4.94 2.21
C ARG A 11 3.86 5.04 0.71
N LEU A 12 5.13 4.85 0.33
CA LEU A 12 5.57 4.99 -1.06
C LEU A 12 4.96 3.91 -1.96
N ARG A 13 4.88 2.66 -1.47
CA ARG A 13 4.33 1.53 -2.23
C ARG A 13 2.84 1.72 -2.55
N PRO A 14 1.94 2.00 -1.58
CA PRO A 14 0.54 2.27 -1.89
C PRO A 14 0.36 3.51 -2.78
N ALA A 15 1.21 4.54 -2.64
CA ALA A 15 1.18 5.70 -3.53
C ALA A 15 1.50 5.34 -4.99
N ILE A 16 2.51 4.49 -5.23
CA ILE A 16 2.85 4.01 -6.58
C ILE A 16 1.73 3.14 -7.16
N VAL A 17 1.10 2.28 -6.36
CA VAL A 17 -0.04 1.45 -6.80
C VAL A 17 -1.22 2.30 -7.26
N ILE A 18 -1.56 3.34 -6.48
CA ILE A 18 -2.63 4.27 -6.83
C ILE A 18 -2.27 5.03 -8.12
N ALA A 19 -1.06 5.57 -8.20
CA ALA A 19 -0.60 6.31 -9.39
C ALA A 19 -0.60 5.43 -10.65
N ALA A 20 -0.20 4.16 -10.54
CA ALA A 20 -0.24 3.21 -11.64
C ALA A 20 -1.68 2.91 -12.09
N ALA A 21 -2.60 2.72 -11.14
CA ALA A 21 -4.00 2.51 -11.46
C ALA A 21 -4.61 3.74 -12.17
N GLU A 22 -4.33 4.95 -11.68
CA GLU A 22 -4.77 6.21 -12.30
C GLU A 22 -4.18 6.37 -13.72
N ALA A 23 -2.89 6.05 -13.90
CA ALA A 23 -2.24 6.09 -15.21
C ALA A 23 -2.86 5.11 -16.23
N CYS A 24 -3.45 4.00 -15.77
CA CYS A 24 -4.18 3.04 -16.59
C CYS A 24 -5.67 3.39 -16.79
N GLY A 25 -6.14 4.55 -16.34
CA GLY A 25 -7.54 4.97 -16.43
C GLY A 25 -8.46 4.42 -15.33
N GLY A 26 -7.88 3.80 -14.29
CA GLY A 26 -8.59 3.37 -13.10
C GLY A 26 -8.82 4.52 -12.10
N THR A 27 -9.57 4.24 -11.04
CA THR A 27 -9.81 5.21 -9.97
C THR A 27 -9.01 4.85 -8.72
N ARG A 28 -8.63 5.87 -7.94
CA ARG A 28 -8.06 5.68 -6.60
C ARG A 28 -8.90 4.74 -5.72
N ALA A 29 -10.21 4.89 -5.76
CA ALA A 29 -11.13 4.06 -4.96
C ALA A 29 -11.02 2.57 -5.30
N ALA A 30 -10.91 2.24 -6.59
CA ALA A 30 -10.70 0.88 -7.05
C ALA A 30 -9.29 0.34 -6.70
N ALA A 31 -8.28 1.21 -6.63
CA ALA A 31 -6.90 0.84 -6.32
C ALA A 31 -6.61 0.69 -4.82
N LEU A 32 -7.41 1.31 -3.95
CA LEU A 32 -7.20 1.33 -2.50
C LEU A 32 -7.04 -0.06 -1.87
N PRO A 33 -7.89 -1.07 -2.18
CA PRO A 33 -7.73 -2.41 -1.62
C PRO A 33 -6.38 -3.04 -1.97
N ALA A 34 -5.94 -2.92 -3.23
CA ALA A 34 -4.66 -3.43 -3.69
C ALA A 34 -3.47 -2.68 -3.05
N ALA A 35 -3.57 -1.36 -2.95
CA ALA A 35 -2.57 -0.52 -2.30
C ALA A 35 -2.41 -0.88 -0.81
N CYS A 36 -3.52 -1.09 -0.10
CA CYS A 36 -3.50 -1.55 1.29
C CYS A 36 -2.88 -2.95 1.44
N ALA A 37 -3.22 -3.90 0.55
CA ALA A 37 -2.64 -5.24 0.60
C ALA A 37 -1.12 -5.23 0.42
N ILE A 38 -0.61 -4.42 -0.52
CA ILE A 38 0.83 -4.25 -0.76
C ILE A 38 1.53 -3.66 0.47
N GLU A 39 0.92 -2.67 1.13
CA GLU A 39 1.50 -2.06 2.34
C GLU A 39 1.46 -3.01 3.54
N MET A 40 0.42 -3.85 3.65
CA MET A 40 0.37 -4.91 4.67
C MET A 40 1.48 -5.94 4.46
N LEU A 41 1.74 -6.34 3.22
CA LEU A 41 2.84 -7.25 2.89
C LEU A 41 4.20 -6.61 3.19
N HIS A 42 4.36 -5.32 2.88
CA HIS A 42 5.57 -4.57 3.26
C HIS A 42 5.77 -4.51 4.78
N ALA A 43 4.71 -4.23 5.54
CA ALA A 43 4.79 -4.23 7.00
C ALA A 43 5.13 -5.62 7.56
N TYR A 44 4.62 -6.70 6.95
CA TYR A 44 5.02 -8.06 7.28
C TYR A 44 6.52 -8.27 7.05
N THR A 45 7.07 -7.85 5.89
CA THR A 45 8.51 -8.04 5.65
C THR A 45 9.34 -7.30 6.69
N LEU A 46 8.97 -6.08 7.08
CA LEU A 46 9.71 -5.32 8.11
C LEU A 46 9.69 -5.94 9.52
N VAL A 47 8.68 -6.77 9.82
CA VAL A 47 8.59 -7.46 11.11
C VAL A 47 9.48 -8.72 11.12
N HIS A 48 9.69 -9.32 9.94
CA HIS A 48 10.40 -10.58 9.78
C HIS A 48 11.80 -10.45 9.18
N ASP A 49 12.16 -9.25 8.72
CA ASP A 49 13.52 -8.81 8.41
C ASP A 49 14.20 -8.33 9.69
#